data_AF-A0AAD7ITD2-F1
#
_entry.id   AF-A0AAD7ITD2-F1
#
_cell.length_a   1.000
_cell.length_b   1.000
_cell.length_c   1.000
_cell.angle_alpha   90.00
_cell.angle_beta   90.00
_cell.angle_gamma   90.00
#
_symmetry.space_group_name_H-M   'P 1'
#
loop_
_entity.id
_entity.type
_entity.pdbx_description
1 polymer ?
#
loop_
_entity_poly.entity_id
_entity_poly.type
_entity_poly.pdbx_seq_one_letter_code
_entity_poly.pdbx_strand_id
1 'polypeptide(L)'
;DDSSDVEVVNGCTQRSQVNWEKNREWTDKMVEYLTINSSFRKKLFSDSTADAKKDKRAKAVARDEKSVQYGELAKYIFKDEPNEQARYANDPGKYATAVETRLRRLNKRYQTCLGRIGATGAGLDPESVKAGTALASLIGAVRDGFPWWDELHGFWRELPNYNPVGVQSSEPGTDHASAAADL
;
A
#
# COMPACT_ATOMS: atom_id res chain seq x y z
N ASP A 1 6.32 -59.41 -19.72
CA ASP A 1 7.24 -58.69 -20.60
C ASP A 1 6.47 -57.91 -21.62
N ASP A 2 6.42 -56.59 -21.64
CA ASP A 2 6.99 -55.51 -20.83
C ASP A 2 6.26 -54.26 -21.39
N SER A 3 5.50 -53.50 -20.59
CA SER A 3 5.93 -52.17 -20.08
C SER A 3 6.60 -51.30 -21.18
N SER A 4 6.26 -50.05 -21.48
CA SER A 4 5.44 -49.03 -20.84
C SER A 4 5.09 -47.98 -21.89
N ASP A 5 3.87 -47.45 -21.79
CA ASP A 5 3.59 -46.02 -21.68
C ASP A 5 4.70 -45.02 -22.08
N VAL A 6 4.45 -44.29 -23.18
CA VAL A 6 5.10 -43.01 -23.46
C VAL A 6 4.02 -41.93 -23.44
N GLU A 7 3.60 -41.56 -22.22
CA GLU A 7 3.00 -40.26 -21.99
C GLU A 7 3.92 -39.16 -22.52
N VAL A 8 3.51 -38.55 -23.63
CA VAL A 8 4.04 -37.27 -24.09
C VAL A 8 3.58 -36.22 -23.10
N VAL A 9 4.36 -36.02 -22.03
CA VAL A 9 4.14 -34.94 -21.09
C VAL A 9 4.45 -33.63 -21.81
N ASN A 10 3.39 -32.98 -22.30
CA ASN A 10 3.41 -31.62 -22.80
C ASN A 10 3.93 -30.69 -21.69
N GLY A 11 5.23 -30.41 -21.73
CA GLY A 11 5.91 -29.40 -20.92
C GLY A 11 5.48 -28.00 -21.34
N CYS A 12 4.24 -27.61 -21.05
CA CYS A 12 3.92 -26.20 -20.94
C CYS A 12 4.43 -25.71 -19.58
N THR A 13 5.66 -25.21 -19.58
CA THR A 13 6.31 -24.47 -18.50
C THR A 13 5.27 -23.60 -17.80
N GLN A 14 4.83 -24.02 -16.61
CA GLN A 14 3.99 -23.18 -15.78
C GLN A 14 4.78 -21.88 -15.56
N ARG A 15 4.26 -20.77 -16.10
CA ARG A 15 4.74 -19.43 -15.77
C ARG A 15 4.54 -19.28 -14.27
N SER A 16 5.58 -19.52 -13.48
CA SER A 16 5.57 -19.36 -12.02
C SER A 16 5.23 -17.91 -11.71
N GLN A 17 3.95 -17.61 -11.55
CA GLN A 17 3.46 -16.30 -11.19
C GLN A 17 3.68 -16.14 -9.70
N VAL A 18 4.30 -15.03 -9.29
CA VAL A 18 4.50 -14.71 -7.87
C VAL A 18 3.13 -14.60 -7.21
N ASN A 19 2.77 -15.59 -6.40
CA ASN A 19 1.44 -15.69 -5.80
C ASN A 19 1.42 -15.06 -4.42
N TRP A 20 1.12 -13.77 -4.39
CA TRP A 20 1.01 -12.96 -3.17
C TRP A 20 -0.19 -13.31 -2.29
N GLU A 21 -1.21 -13.99 -2.82
CA GLU A 21 -2.44 -14.31 -2.08
C GLU A 21 -2.28 -15.56 -1.23
N LYS A 22 -1.46 -16.52 -1.69
CA LYS A 22 -1.08 -17.70 -0.93
C LYS A 22 -0.04 -17.41 0.16
N ASN A 23 0.70 -16.31 0.03
CA ASN A 23 1.82 -15.96 0.89
C ASN A 23 1.61 -14.58 1.49
N ARG A 24 0.72 -14.50 2.49
CA ARG A 24 0.41 -13.26 3.22
C ARG A 24 1.66 -12.64 3.84
N GLU A 25 2.56 -13.50 4.33
CA GLU A 25 3.82 -13.18 4.99
C GLU A 25 4.75 -12.31 4.12
N TRP A 26 4.66 -12.42 2.80
CA TRP A 26 5.46 -11.55 1.92
C TRP A 26 5.01 -10.10 1.98
N THR A 27 3.71 -9.87 2.19
CA THR A 27 3.19 -8.51 2.40
C THR A 27 3.58 -8.02 3.79
N ASP A 28 3.60 -8.89 4.80
CA ASP A 28 4.06 -8.56 6.16
C ASP A 28 5.55 -8.14 6.13
N LYS A 29 6.43 -8.94 5.52
CA LYS A 29 7.86 -8.61 5.34
C LYS A 29 8.08 -7.31 4.57
N MET A 30 7.24 -7.05 3.56
CA MET A 30 7.29 -5.79 2.82
C MET A 30 6.95 -4.59 3.72
N VAL A 31 5.87 -4.68 4.50
CA VAL A 31 5.44 -3.61 5.40
C VAL A 31 6.46 -3.42 6.53
N GLU A 32 6.98 -4.50 7.10
CA GLU A 32 8.05 -4.49 8.10
C GLU A 32 9.29 -3.75 7.56
N TYR A 33 9.75 -4.11 6.36
CA TYR A 33 10.91 -3.46 5.75
C TYR A 33 10.69 -1.96 5.55
N LEU A 34 9.51 -1.54 5.10
CA LEU A 34 9.15 -0.13 4.93
C LEU A 34 8.96 0.61 6.26
N THR A 35 8.65 -0.10 7.34
CA THR A 35 8.55 0.44 8.70
C THR A 35 9.95 0.73 9.24
N ILE A 36 10.85 -0.25 9.17
CA ILE A 36 12.22 -0.18 9.69
C ILE A 36 13.07 0.80 8.86
N ASN A 37 12.95 0.75 7.53
CA ASN A 37 13.79 1.53 6.61
C ASN A 37 13.09 2.81 6.17
N SER A 38 12.92 3.76 7.09
CA SER A 38 12.27 5.05 6.81
C SER A 38 12.95 5.85 5.68
N SER A 39 14.28 5.77 5.56
CA SER A 39 15.05 6.41 4.49
C SER A 39 14.76 5.77 3.12
N PHE A 40 14.65 4.44 3.06
CA PHE A 40 14.26 3.71 1.86
C PHE A 40 12.80 4.03 1.49
N ARG A 41 11.90 4.04 2.48
CA ARG A 41 10.50 4.44 2.29
C ARG A 41 10.39 5.84 1.69
N LYS A 42 11.12 6.83 2.23
CA LYS A 42 11.16 8.20 1.70
C LYS A 42 11.72 8.25 0.26
N LYS A 43 12.68 7.40 -0.10
CA LYS A 43 13.15 7.26 -1.49
C LYS A 43 12.10 6.64 -2.41
N LEU A 44 11.43 5.57 -1.96
CA LEU A 44 10.48 4.79 -2.74
C LEU A 44 9.18 5.55 -3.03
N PHE A 45 8.59 6.16 -1.99
CA PHE A 45 7.34 6.91 -2.11
C PHE A 45 7.54 8.39 -2.44
N SER A 46 8.80 8.84 -2.54
CA SER A 46 9.21 10.25 -2.54
C SER A 46 8.95 10.91 -1.19
N ASP A 47 9.91 11.72 -0.72
CA ASP A 47 9.77 12.47 0.52
C ASP A 47 8.62 13.49 0.38
N SER A 48 7.84 13.69 1.45
CA SER A 48 6.82 14.73 1.45
C SER A 48 7.50 16.10 1.39
N THR A 49 7.04 16.98 0.51
CA THR A 49 7.58 18.35 0.41
C THR A 49 7.34 19.16 1.68
N ALA A 50 6.32 18.82 2.47
CA ALA A 50 6.04 19.43 3.76
C ALA A 50 7.04 19.01 4.84
N ASP A 51 7.35 17.72 4.93
CA ASP A 51 8.28 17.14 5.91
C ASP A 51 9.73 17.63 5.66
N ALA A 52 10.16 17.63 4.39
CA ALA A 52 11.47 18.14 3.99
C ALA A 52 11.64 19.64 4.33
N LYS A 53 10.58 20.45 4.16
CA LYS A 53 10.60 21.87 4.54
C LYS A 53 10.62 22.07 6.05
N LYS A 54 9.86 21.27 6.80
CA LYS A 54 9.81 21.30 8.26
C LYS A 54 11.19 20.98 8.86
N ASP A 55 11.88 20.00 8.31
CA ASP A 55 13.22 19.58 8.73
C ASP A 55 14.36 20.41 8.14
N LYS A 56 14.08 21.48 7.39
CA LYS A 56 15.07 22.29 6.64
C LYS A 56 16.05 21.42 5.82
N ARG A 57 15.54 20.32 5.30
CA ARG A 57 16.29 19.25 4.63
C ARG A 57 15.99 19.28 3.14
N ALA A 58 17.00 19.00 2.31
CA ALA A 58 16.76 18.78 0.88
C ALA A 58 15.93 17.51 0.66
N LYS A 59 14.89 17.60 -0.18
CA LYS A 59 13.98 16.48 -0.50
C LYS A 59 14.77 15.25 -0.94
N ALA A 60 14.54 14.10 -0.30
CA ALA A 60 15.11 12.85 -0.79
C ALA A 60 14.43 12.48 -2.13
N VAL A 61 15.18 12.60 -3.21
CA VAL A 61 14.79 12.13 -4.54
C VAL A 61 15.58 10.86 -4.83
N ALA A 62 14.89 9.84 -5.35
CA ALA A 62 15.54 8.65 -5.87
C ALA A 62 16.60 9.04 -6.91
N ARG A 63 17.87 8.68 -6.69
CA ARG A 63 18.93 8.77 -7.71
C ARG A 63 18.83 7.63 -8.71
N ASP A 64 18.39 6.46 -8.25
CA ASP A 64 18.24 5.25 -9.03
C ASP A 64 16.80 5.08 -9.53
N GLU A 65 16.64 4.34 -10.63
CA GLU A 65 15.34 4.01 -11.20
C GLU A 65 14.45 3.27 -10.18
N LYS A 66 13.14 3.55 -10.16
CA LYS A 66 12.21 2.90 -9.22
C LYS A 66 12.23 1.37 -9.32
N SER A 67 12.48 0.83 -10.50
CA SER A 67 12.63 -0.61 -10.77
C SER A 67 13.74 -1.23 -9.91
N VAL A 68 14.87 -0.54 -9.74
CA VAL A 68 16.00 -0.99 -8.91
C VAL A 68 15.61 -1.06 -7.44
N GLN A 69 14.86 -0.07 -6.94
CA GLN A 69 14.38 -0.06 -5.56
C GLN A 69 13.37 -1.19 -5.31
N TYR A 70 12.46 -1.44 -6.26
CA TYR A 70 11.57 -2.60 -6.15
C TYR A 70 12.32 -3.93 -6.18
N GLY A 71 13.44 -4.02 -6.92
CA GLY A 71 14.34 -5.18 -6.89
C GLY A 71 15.00 -5.38 -5.52
N GLU A 72 15.51 -4.32 -4.90
CA GLU A 72 16.07 -4.38 -3.55
C GLU A 72 15.03 -4.82 -2.51
N LEU A 73 13.82 -4.27 -2.62
CA LEU A 73 12.69 -4.67 -1.77
C LEU A 73 12.29 -6.13 -2.01
N ALA A 74 12.24 -6.59 -3.27
CA ALA A 74 11.99 -7.98 -3.62
C ALA A 74 13.05 -8.90 -3.00
N LYS A 75 14.33 -8.55 -3.10
CA LYS A 75 15.42 -9.32 -2.51
C LYS A 75 15.22 -9.54 -1.01
N TYR A 76 14.74 -8.53 -0.27
CA TYR A 76 14.44 -8.68 1.16
C TYR A 76 13.22 -9.58 1.41
N ILE A 77 12.14 -9.39 0.65
CA ILE A 77 10.89 -10.16 0.82
C ILE A 77 11.11 -11.66 0.60
N PHE A 78 11.87 -12.02 -0.44
CA PHE A 78 12.12 -13.41 -0.84
C PHE A 78 13.40 -14.01 -0.26
N LYS A 79 14.08 -13.32 0.67
CA LYS A 79 15.39 -13.75 1.19
C LYS A 79 15.35 -15.10 1.92
N ASP A 80 14.23 -15.39 2.58
CA ASP A 80 14.08 -16.59 3.42
C ASP A 80 13.49 -17.78 2.64
N GLU A 81 13.10 -17.56 1.38
CA GLU A 81 12.49 -18.57 0.51
C GLU A 81 13.50 -19.04 -0.54
N PRO A 82 14.20 -20.17 -0.34
CA PRO A 82 15.31 -20.58 -1.22
C PRO A 82 14.86 -20.79 -2.67
N ASN A 83 13.65 -21.30 -2.88
CA ASN A 83 13.06 -21.49 -4.20
C ASN A 83 12.78 -20.16 -4.91
N GLU A 84 12.27 -19.18 -4.18
CA GLU A 84 11.96 -17.85 -4.74
C GLU A 84 13.22 -17.01 -4.89
N GLN A 85 14.24 -17.21 -4.05
CA GLN A 85 15.54 -16.59 -4.18
C GLN A 85 16.28 -17.08 -5.43
N ALA A 86 16.26 -18.39 -5.72
CA ALA A 86 16.81 -18.93 -6.95
C ALA A 86 16.08 -18.37 -8.19
N ARG A 87 14.75 -18.25 -8.12
CA ARG A 87 13.94 -17.64 -9.19
C ARG A 87 14.19 -16.14 -9.34
N TYR A 88 14.40 -15.42 -8.24
CA TYR A 88 14.78 -14.02 -8.24
C TYR A 88 16.15 -13.82 -8.91
N ALA A 89 17.12 -14.70 -8.62
CA ALA A 89 18.44 -14.64 -9.27
C ALA A 89 18.36 -14.84 -10.79
N ASN A 90 17.42 -15.68 -11.25
CA ASN A 90 17.19 -15.91 -12.68
C ASN A 90 16.48 -14.74 -13.37
N ASP A 91 15.54 -14.06 -12.71
CA ASP A 91 14.78 -12.95 -13.29
C ASP A 91 14.41 -11.89 -12.23
N PRO A 92 15.37 -11.02 -11.83
CA PRO A 92 15.13 -10.03 -10.79
C PRO A 92 14.10 -8.97 -11.22
N GLY A 93 14.01 -8.68 -12.53
CA GLY A 93 13.09 -7.71 -13.09
C GLY A 93 11.63 -8.12 -12.87
N LYS A 94 11.30 -9.40 -13.11
CA LYS A 94 9.97 -9.92 -12.84
C LYS A 94 9.53 -9.78 -11.40
N TYR A 95 10.44 -10.00 -10.45
CA TYR A 95 10.14 -9.86 -9.02
C TYR A 95 10.00 -8.40 -8.60
N ALA A 96 10.82 -7.50 -9.15
CA ALA A 96 10.65 -6.07 -8.98
C ALA A 96 9.25 -5.61 -9.47
N THR A 97 8.84 -6.02 -10.67
CA THR A 97 7.49 -5.73 -11.20
C THR A 97 6.38 -6.37 -10.36
N ALA A 98 6.60 -7.56 -9.81
CA ALA A 98 5.64 -8.22 -8.93
C ALA A 98 5.43 -7.43 -7.63
N VAL A 99 6.51 -6.94 -7.01
CA VAL A 99 6.47 -6.08 -5.82
C VAL A 99 5.78 -4.76 -6.13
N GLU A 100 6.15 -4.09 -7.23
CA GLU A 100 5.51 -2.85 -7.67
C GLU A 100 4.00 -3.04 -7.88
N THR A 101 3.61 -4.10 -8.60
CA THR A 101 2.21 -4.41 -8.88
C THR A 101 1.44 -4.67 -7.59
N ARG A 102 2.04 -5.40 -6.63
CA ARG A 102 1.44 -5.65 -5.33
C ARG A 102 1.22 -4.34 -4.57
N LEU A 103 2.24 -3.48 -4.51
CA LEU A 103 2.17 -2.19 -3.83
C LEU A 103 1.10 -1.27 -4.45
N ARG A 104 1.01 -1.24 -5.79
CA ARG A 104 -0.03 -0.51 -6.52
C ARG A 104 -1.43 -1.00 -6.17
N ARG A 105 -1.63 -2.32 -6.01
CA ARG A 105 -2.92 -2.90 -5.59
C ARG A 105 -3.27 -2.52 -4.16
N LEU A 106 -2.31 -2.56 -3.24
CA LEU A 106 -2.50 -2.11 -1.86
C LEU A 106 -2.89 -0.63 -1.80
N ASN A 107 -2.23 0.22 -2.60
CA ASN A 107 -2.56 1.65 -2.69
C ASN A 107 -3.99 1.88 -3.21
N LYS A 108 -4.39 1.18 -4.28
CA LYS A 108 -5.78 1.26 -4.77
C LYS A 108 -6.78 0.86 -3.69
N ARG A 109 -6.51 -0.23 -2.97
CA ARG A 109 -7.39 -0.73 -1.90
C ARG A 109 -7.48 0.27 -0.75
N TYR A 110 -6.37 0.89 -0.38
CA TYR A 110 -6.31 1.98 0.59
C TYR A 110 -7.15 3.18 0.15
N GLN A 111 -7.01 3.65 -1.09
CA GLN A 111 -7.81 4.74 -1.65
C GLN A 111 -9.31 4.42 -1.67
N THR A 112 -9.70 3.17 -1.96
CA THR A 112 -11.09 2.74 -1.84
C THR A 112 -11.61 2.83 -0.40
N CYS A 113 -10.79 2.42 0.58
CA CYS A 113 -11.16 2.55 1.99
C CYS A 113 -11.27 4.02 2.42
N LEU A 114 -10.34 4.89 1.99
CA LEU A 114 -10.43 6.33 2.20
C LEU A 114 -11.71 6.93 1.60
N GLY A 115 -12.10 6.53 0.39
CA GLY A 115 -13.33 7.01 -0.23
C GLY A 115 -14.59 6.60 0.56
N ARG A 116 -14.61 5.37 1.08
CA ARG A 116 -15.72 4.90 1.94
C ARG A 116 -15.78 5.66 3.26
N ILE A 117 -14.62 5.98 3.84
CA ILE A 117 -14.55 6.77 5.09
C ILE A 117 -14.96 8.23 4.82
N GLY A 118 -14.39 8.87 3.79
CA GLY A 118 -14.70 10.26 3.44
C GLY A 118 -16.16 10.49 3.06
N ALA A 119 -16.83 9.50 2.44
CA ALA A 119 -18.25 9.56 2.15
C ALA A 119 -19.14 9.67 3.41
N THR A 120 -18.61 9.35 4.59
CA THR A 120 -19.33 9.51 5.87
C THR A 120 -19.24 10.93 6.44
N GLY A 121 -18.51 11.86 5.79
CA GLY A 121 -18.36 13.26 6.22
C GLY A 121 -17.58 13.45 7.53
N ALA A 122 -17.19 12.36 8.18
CA ALA A 122 -16.38 12.39 9.38
C ALA A 122 -14.90 12.40 8.97
N GLY A 123 -14.15 13.39 9.47
CA GLY A 123 -12.74 13.57 9.18
C GLY A 123 -11.93 12.28 9.44
N LEU A 124 -10.88 12.09 8.64
CA LEU A 124 -10.03 10.89 8.63
C LEU A 124 -9.15 10.68 9.87
N ASP A 125 -9.37 11.41 10.95
CA ASP A 125 -8.50 11.34 12.11
C ASP A 125 -8.93 10.18 13.04
N PRO A 126 -8.19 9.06 13.07
CA PRO A 126 -8.58 7.88 13.83
C PRO A 126 -8.59 8.11 15.35
N GLU A 127 -7.83 9.09 15.85
CA GLU A 127 -7.81 9.49 17.26
C GLU A 127 -9.03 10.36 17.63
N SER A 128 -9.61 11.04 16.66
CA SER A 128 -10.84 11.85 16.83
C SER A 128 -12.12 11.02 16.77
N VAL A 129 -12.04 9.72 16.49
CA VAL A 129 -13.21 8.84 16.33
C VAL A 129 -13.73 8.41 17.70
N LYS A 130 -14.90 8.94 18.07
CA LYS A 130 -15.62 8.48 19.26
C LYS A 130 -16.02 7.01 19.12
N ALA A 131 -15.73 6.21 20.15
CA ALA A 131 -16.19 4.83 20.24
C ALA A 131 -17.72 4.77 20.13
N GLY A 132 -18.24 3.78 19.38
CA GLY A 132 -19.67 3.62 19.12
C GLY A 132 -20.23 4.41 17.94
N THR A 133 -19.41 5.15 17.19
CA THR A 133 -19.84 5.82 15.95
C THR A 133 -19.83 4.88 14.73
N ALA A 134 -20.59 5.24 13.70
CA ALA A 134 -20.55 4.56 12.40
C ALA A 134 -19.13 4.56 11.79
N LEU A 135 -18.37 5.63 12.04
CA LEU A 135 -16.97 5.72 11.62
C LEU A 135 -16.07 4.72 12.35
N ALA A 136 -16.20 4.55 13.66
CA ALA A 136 -15.44 3.55 14.42
C ALA A 136 -15.70 2.12 13.90
N SER A 137 -16.96 1.82 13.59
CA SER A 137 -17.37 0.53 13.04
C SER A 137 -16.81 0.31 11.64
N LEU A 138 -16.80 1.35 10.80
CA LEU A 138 -16.24 1.31 9.46
C LEU A 138 -14.72 1.12 9.47
N ILE A 139 -14.00 1.82 10.34
CA ILE A 139 -12.55 1.65 10.52
C ILE A 139 -12.24 0.25 11.05
N GLY A 140 -13.03 -0.27 11.99
CA GLY A 140 -12.92 -1.66 12.46
C GLY A 140 -13.04 -2.66 11.30
N ALA A 141 -14.09 -2.54 10.49
CA ALA A 141 -14.28 -3.40 9.32
C ALA A 141 -13.16 -3.27 8.27
N VAL A 142 -12.58 -2.07 8.11
CA VAL A 142 -11.40 -1.87 7.25
C VAL A 142 -10.20 -2.61 7.80
N ARG A 143 -9.90 -2.50 9.10
CA ARG A 143 -8.79 -3.22 9.75
C ARG A 143 -8.95 -4.73 9.66
N ASP A 144 -10.15 -5.26 9.85
CA ASP A 144 -10.43 -6.70 9.71
C ASP A 144 -10.18 -7.21 8.28
N GLY A 145 -10.63 -6.45 7.27
CA GLY A 145 -10.43 -6.81 5.87
C GLY A 145 -9.03 -6.53 5.34
N PHE A 146 -8.33 -5.58 5.95
CA PHE A 146 -7.06 -5.05 5.47
C PHE A 146 -6.10 -4.83 6.65
N PRO A 147 -5.38 -5.88 7.09
CA PRO A 147 -4.60 -5.84 8.33
C PRO A 147 -3.44 -4.85 8.29
N TRP A 148 -2.94 -4.51 7.10
CA TRP A 148 -1.85 -3.54 6.89
C TRP A 148 -2.35 -2.09 6.84
N TRP A 149 -3.61 -1.84 7.19
CA TRP A 149 -4.22 -0.52 7.09
C TRP A 149 -3.45 0.51 7.92
N ASP A 150 -3.16 0.22 9.19
CA ASP A 150 -2.60 1.21 10.11
C ASP A 150 -1.19 1.65 9.69
N GLU A 151 -0.32 0.70 9.33
CA GLU A 151 1.04 0.97 8.87
C GLU A 151 1.05 1.71 7.54
N LEU A 152 0.26 1.25 6.56
CA LEU A 152 0.19 1.89 5.24
C LEU A 152 -0.47 3.27 5.31
N HIS A 153 -1.49 3.44 6.15
CA HIS A 153 -2.11 4.73 6.40
C HIS A 153 -1.08 5.70 7.01
N GLY A 154 -0.28 5.24 7.98
CA GLY A 154 0.82 6.02 8.55
C GLY A 154 1.85 6.47 7.50
N PHE A 155 2.14 5.64 6.49
CA PHE A 155 3.07 6.00 5.42
C PHE A 155 2.48 6.95 4.39
N TRP A 156 1.19 6.83 4.09
CA TRP A 156 0.56 7.47 2.93
C TRP A 156 -0.28 8.70 3.27
N ARG A 157 -0.74 8.86 4.51
CA ARG A 157 -1.60 9.99 4.91
C ARG A 157 -0.97 11.37 4.68
N GLU A 158 0.35 11.48 4.78
CA GLU A 158 1.10 12.73 4.63
C GLU A 158 1.59 12.99 3.19
N LEU A 159 1.34 12.05 2.28
CA LEU A 159 1.78 12.15 0.89
C LEU A 159 0.59 12.55 0.01
N PRO A 160 0.58 13.78 -0.56
CA PRO A 160 -0.56 14.29 -1.34
C PRO A 160 -0.87 13.46 -2.60
N ASN A 161 0.12 12.73 -3.12
CA ASN A 161 -0.06 11.82 -4.26
C ASN A 161 -0.81 10.52 -3.89
N TYR A 162 -0.81 10.14 -2.62
CA TYR A 162 -1.40 8.90 -2.12
C TYR A 162 -2.68 9.16 -1.33
N ASN A 163 -2.71 10.26 -0.57
CA ASN A 163 -3.88 10.82 0.08
C ASN A 163 -4.26 12.14 -0.63
N PRO A 164 -5.08 12.11 -1.68
CA PRO A 164 -5.51 13.34 -2.32
C PRO A 164 -6.23 14.22 -1.29
N VAL A 165 -5.82 15.48 -1.20
CA VAL A 165 -6.28 16.50 -0.24
C VAL A 165 -7.82 16.63 -0.18
N GLY A 166 -8.53 16.16 -1.20
CA GLY A 166 -9.99 16.14 -1.29
C GLY A 166 -10.74 15.24 -0.29
N VAL A 167 -10.07 14.43 0.54
CA VAL A 167 -10.76 13.67 1.63
C VAL A 167 -10.73 14.41 2.97
N GLN A 168 -9.99 15.53 3.09
CA GLN A 168 -9.85 16.28 4.35
C GLN A 168 -10.63 17.60 4.43
N SER A 169 -11.35 18.02 3.39
CA SER A 169 -12.21 19.21 3.52
C SER A 169 -13.50 19.08 2.72
N SER A 170 -14.52 18.53 3.36
CA SER A 170 -15.84 19.14 3.27
C SER A 170 -16.09 19.72 4.65
N GLU A 171 -15.78 21.01 4.81
CA GLU A 171 -16.38 21.81 5.88
C GLU A 171 -17.90 21.67 5.74
N PRO A 172 -18.62 21.05 6.68
CA PRO A 172 -20.06 21.03 6.65
C PRO A 172 -20.56 22.35 7.25
N GLY A 173 -21.42 23.05 6.53
CA GLY A 173 -22.35 24.00 7.14
C GLY A 173 -21.85 25.43 7.28
N THR A 174 -21.85 26.17 6.16
CA THR A 174 -22.37 27.55 6.22
C THR A 174 -23.80 27.52 5.71
N ASP A 175 -24.73 27.04 6.54
CA ASP A 175 -26.15 27.26 6.36
C ASP A 175 -26.45 28.75 6.61
N HIS A 176 -26.38 29.59 5.57
CA HIS A 176 -27.03 30.89 5.58
C HIS A 176 -28.50 30.72 5.18
N ALA A 177 -29.28 30.07 6.05
CA ALA A 177 -30.72 30.03 5.92
C ALA A 177 -31.37 30.23 7.28
N SER A 178 -31.25 31.44 7.84
CA SER A 178 -32.23 31.91 8.81
C SER A 178 -32.24 33.44 8.88
N ALA A 179 -33.20 34.04 8.19
CA ALA A 179 -33.93 35.22 8.65
C ALA A 179 -35.15 35.42 7.74
N ALA A 180 -36.18 34.61 7.98
CA ALA A 180 -37.54 35.10 7.81
C ALA A 180 -37.87 35.93 9.06
N ALA A 181 -38.03 37.24 8.90
CA ALA A 181 -38.77 38.07 9.82
C ALA A 181 -39.65 38.99 8.98
N ASP A 182 -40.92 38.60 8.94
CA ASP A 182 -42.08 39.38 8.53
C ASP A 182 -42.28 40.53 9.55
N LEU A 183 -42.32 41.79 9.06
CA LEU A 183 -43.21 42.90 9.44
C LEU A 183 -42.71 44.23 8.85
#